data_AF-Q7PJR3-F1
#
_entry.id   AF-Q7PJR3-F1
#
_cell.length_a   1.000
_cell.length_b   1.000
_cell.length_c   1.000
_cell.angle_alpha   90.00
_cell.angle_beta   90.00
_cell.angle_gamma   90.00
#
_symmetry.space_group_name_H-M   'P 1'
#
loop_
_entity.id
_entity.type
_entity.pdbx_description
1 polymer ?
#
loop_
_entity_poly.entity_id
_entity_poly.type
_entity_poly.pdbx_seq_one_letter_code
_entity_poly.pdbx_strand_id
1 'polypeptide(L)'
;MSKKPARLLQKYDLLLEHLDFEYIRQCTNGREVENIVKVLRSGEEGYFPQLTAFAEERLKSLRPESRLLRKEQPLATKHTLPEEQWREISNNLHDWEYRMKTLTDELRSAQVESDDTTVPRIRGTFDPFAKEEEPEKEPKSKVIKYCDYDKWDKFDADTEMLKMDLDEERHREMVRLNNQKNSEHPKIVELPPEVKLSQQEKQVIAGKLREKGNDYFRAKEFKEAVEEYGKSLDLFPSAACFNNRAMANIKLQRYDQAIADCNQCLALEPQNVKALLRKAQALTSTDKRREAYKVYCDVLRIEPTNAVAQTSTSTLRRQLPDLPPPNAVRLTIEEVGNDVPEIDFRELIRPKKVIKDKLPDAIKQ
;
A
#
# COMPACT_ATOMS: atom_id res chain seq x y z
N MET A 1 8.84 -37.96 -10.38
CA MET A 1 7.41 -37.61 -10.54
C MET A 1 6.99 -36.75 -9.36
N SER A 2 6.75 -35.46 -9.59
CA SER A 2 6.39 -34.53 -8.51
C SER A 2 4.95 -34.82 -8.04
N LYS A 3 4.79 -35.24 -6.78
CA LYS A 3 3.47 -35.46 -6.17
C LYS A 3 2.79 -34.10 -6.06
N LYS A 4 1.75 -33.86 -6.87
CA LYS A 4 0.88 -32.69 -6.70
C LYS A 4 0.30 -32.73 -5.27
N PRO A 5 0.20 -31.59 -4.57
CA PRO A 5 -0.42 -31.56 -3.25
C PRO A 5 -1.86 -32.09 -3.35
N ALA A 6 -2.24 -32.98 -2.44
CA ALA A 6 -3.61 -33.50 -2.37
C ALA A 6 -4.57 -32.36 -2.04
N ARG A 7 -5.76 -32.36 -2.67
CA ARG A 7 -6.82 -31.36 -2.38
C ARG A 7 -7.18 -31.39 -0.90
N LEU A 8 -7.54 -30.24 -0.32
CA LEU A 8 -7.88 -30.19 1.10
C LEU A 8 -9.12 -31.04 1.44
N LEU A 9 -10.06 -31.19 0.51
CA LEU A 9 -11.15 -32.17 0.65
C LEU A 9 -10.64 -33.60 0.84
N GLN A 10 -9.68 -34.03 0.02
CA GLN A 10 -9.07 -35.38 0.12
C GLN A 10 -8.17 -35.53 1.35
N LYS A 11 -7.59 -34.43 1.83
CA LYS A 11 -6.74 -34.43 3.02
C LYS A 11 -7.53 -34.60 4.32
N TYR A 12 -8.76 -34.09 4.34
CA TYR A 12 -9.63 -34.11 5.51
C TYR A 12 -10.78 -35.13 5.38
N ASP A 13 -10.76 -35.99 4.36
CA ASP A 13 -11.81 -36.95 4.03
C ASP A 13 -13.22 -36.30 4.00
N LEU A 14 -13.30 -35.10 3.41
CA LEU A 14 -14.55 -34.34 3.26
C LEU A 14 -15.11 -34.51 1.85
N LEU A 15 -16.41 -34.74 1.75
CA LEU A 15 -17.15 -34.74 0.49
C LEU A 15 -17.66 -33.33 0.17
N LEU A 16 -17.89 -33.04 -1.10
CA LEU A 16 -18.44 -31.75 -1.54
C LEU A 16 -19.83 -31.50 -0.92
N GLU A 17 -20.61 -32.55 -0.69
CA GLU A 17 -21.92 -32.51 -0.03
C GLU A 17 -21.84 -32.06 1.45
N HIS A 18 -20.68 -32.19 2.09
CA HIS A 18 -20.46 -31.73 3.46
C HIS A 18 -20.29 -30.21 3.54
N LEU A 19 -20.14 -29.51 2.40
CA LEU A 19 -20.04 -28.05 2.31
C LEU A 19 -21.42 -27.42 2.07
N ASP A 20 -22.42 -27.81 2.85
CA ASP A 20 -23.78 -27.27 2.80
C ASP A 20 -24.27 -26.78 4.18
N PHE A 21 -25.20 -25.82 4.17
CA PHE A 21 -25.78 -25.24 5.37
C PHE A 21 -26.50 -26.28 6.22
N GLU A 22 -27.23 -27.21 5.59
CA GLU A 22 -27.97 -28.26 6.30
C GLU A 22 -27.01 -29.22 7.02
N TYR A 23 -25.93 -29.59 6.34
CA TYR A 23 -24.91 -30.48 6.90
C TYR A 23 -24.20 -29.83 8.10
N ILE A 24 -23.71 -28.60 7.95
CA ILE A 24 -23.02 -27.86 9.02
C ILE A 24 -23.92 -27.66 10.25
N ARG A 25 -25.23 -27.51 10.04
CA ARG A 25 -26.22 -27.40 11.13
C ARG A 25 -26.34 -28.71 11.92
N GLN A 26 -26.27 -29.85 11.24
CA GLN A 26 -26.37 -31.18 11.84
C GLN A 26 -25.03 -31.66 12.45
N CYS A 27 -23.89 -31.07 12.07
CA CYS A 27 -22.59 -31.40 12.65
C CYS A 27 -22.56 -31.19 14.17
N THR A 28 -22.21 -32.26 14.90
CA THR A 28 -21.94 -32.25 16.35
C THR A 28 -20.44 -32.29 16.66
N ASN A 29 -19.62 -32.72 15.71
CA ASN A 29 -18.17 -32.87 15.88
C ASN A 29 -17.45 -31.54 15.58
N GLY A 30 -16.86 -30.92 16.61
CA GLY A 30 -16.13 -29.66 16.45
C GLY A 30 -14.88 -29.75 15.57
N ARG A 31 -14.27 -30.94 15.39
CA ARG A 31 -13.10 -31.12 14.51
C ARG A 31 -13.48 -31.14 13.03
N GLU A 32 -14.64 -31.69 12.69
CA GLU A 32 -15.15 -31.70 11.33
C GLU A 32 -15.48 -30.27 10.86
N VAL A 33 -16.16 -29.48 11.70
CA VAL A 33 -16.44 -28.06 11.41
C VAL A 33 -15.15 -27.26 11.28
N GLU A 34 -14.12 -27.55 12.09
CA GLU A 34 -12.80 -26.91 11.96
C GLU A 34 -12.13 -27.21 10.60
N ASN A 35 -12.25 -28.45 10.11
CA ASN A 35 -11.73 -28.84 8.80
C ASN A 35 -12.54 -28.19 7.66
N ILE A 36 -13.87 -28.11 7.80
CA ILE A 36 -14.74 -27.41 6.85
C ILE A 36 -14.36 -25.93 6.77
N VAL A 37 -14.14 -25.25 7.90
CA VAL A 37 -13.68 -23.83 7.90
C VAL A 37 -12.31 -23.68 7.22
N LYS A 38 -11.38 -24.63 7.38
CA LYS A 38 -10.08 -24.61 6.66
C LYS A 38 -10.27 -24.75 5.14
N VAL A 39 -11.14 -25.65 4.70
CA VAL A 39 -11.46 -25.83 3.27
C VAL A 39 -12.13 -24.57 2.72
N LEU A 40 -13.12 -24.01 3.41
CA LEU A 40 -13.83 -22.80 2.96
C LEU A 40 -12.91 -21.57 2.91
N ARG A 41 -12.01 -21.38 3.88
CA ARG A 41 -11.02 -20.28 3.86
C ARG A 41 -9.94 -20.45 2.80
N SER A 42 -9.64 -21.69 2.38
CA SER A 42 -8.65 -21.95 1.32
C SER A 42 -9.11 -21.49 -0.06
N GLY A 43 -10.43 -21.43 -0.29
CA GLY A 43 -11.01 -21.07 -1.57
C GLY A 43 -10.80 -22.11 -2.70
N GLU A 44 -10.30 -23.31 -2.40
CA GLU A 44 -10.06 -24.37 -3.39
C GLU A 44 -11.35 -24.80 -4.13
N GLU A 45 -12.48 -24.78 -3.44
CA GLU A 45 -13.80 -25.19 -3.97
C GLU A 45 -14.70 -24.00 -4.35
N GLY A 46 -14.17 -22.77 -4.24
CA GLY A 46 -14.92 -21.53 -4.48
C GLY A 46 -15.02 -20.62 -3.24
N TYR A 47 -15.41 -19.37 -3.45
CA TYR A 47 -15.53 -18.36 -2.39
C TYR A 47 -16.98 -18.23 -1.92
N PHE A 48 -17.26 -18.75 -0.72
CA PHE A 48 -18.61 -18.76 -0.13
C PHE A 48 -18.62 -18.00 1.21
N PRO A 49 -18.76 -16.66 1.20
CA PRO A 49 -18.62 -15.85 2.42
C PRO A 49 -19.72 -16.13 3.44
N GLN A 50 -20.96 -16.38 3.00
CA GLN A 50 -22.10 -16.67 3.89
C GLN A 50 -21.96 -18.04 4.57
N LEU A 51 -21.55 -19.08 3.81
CA LEU A 51 -21.30 -20.42 4.32
C LEU A 51 -20.11 -20.44 5.29
N THR A 52 -19.05 -19.68 4.97
CA THR A 52 -17.88 -19.53 5.84
C THR A 52 -18.25 -18.89 7.18
N ALA A 53 -19.04 -17.81 7.16
CA ALA A 53 -19.51 -17.15 8.37
C ALA A 53 -20.37 -18.08 9.24
N PHE A 54 -21.27 -18.85 8.62
CA PHE A 54 -22.11 -19.82 9.31
C PHE A 54 -21.27 -20.96 9.93
N ALA A 55 -20.28 -21.48 9.20
CA ALA A 55 -19.36 -22.49 9.70
C ALA A 55 -18.52 -21.97 10.89
N GLU A 56 -18.07 -20.72 10.84
CA GLU A 56 -17.33 -20.07 11.94
C GLU A 56 -18.20 -19.84 13.17
N GLU A 57 -19.47 -19.45 13.00
CA GLU A 57 -20.42 -19.30 14.09
C GLU A 57 -20.71 -20.66 14.75
N ARG A 58 -20.93 -21.70 13.94
CA ARG A 58 -21.10 -23.06 14.44
C ARG A 58 -19.85 -23.57 15.17
N LEU A 59 -18.65 -23.25 14.65
CA LEU A 59 -17.39 -23.57 15.31
C LEU A 59 -17.23 -22.85 16.65
N LYS A 60 -17.69 -21.60 16.79
CA LYS A 60 -17.69 -20.88 18.07
C LYS A 60 -18.56 -21.58 19.11
N SER A 61 -19.73 -22.07 18.72
CA SER A 61 -20.64 -22.78 19.64
C SER A 61 -20.06 -24.12 20.12
N LEU A 62 -19.35 -24.85 19.25
CA LEU A 62 -18.80 -26.17 19.60
C LEU A 62 -17.40 -26.09 20.23
N ARG A 63 -16.55 -25.16 19.77
CA ARG A 63 -15.14 -25.04 20.20
C ARG A 63 -14.65 -23.58 20.16
N PRO A 64 -14.92 -22.80 21.22
CA PRO A 64 -14.53 -21.39 21.29
C PRO A 64 -13.00 -21.18 21.29
N GLU A 65 -12.23 -22.14 21.82
CA GLU A 65 -10.77 -22.07 21.94
C GLU A 65 -10.00 -22.43 20.65
N SER A 66 -10.68 -22.63 19.52
CA SER A 66 -10.03 -23.06 18.28
C SER A 66 -9.10 -21.95 17.74
N ARG A 67 -7.91 -22.35 17.26
CA ARG A 67 -6.90 -21.42 16.70
C ARG A 67 -7.44 -20.63 15.51
N LEU A 68 -8.39 -21.19 14.76
CA LEU A 68 -8.99 -20.54 13.59
C LEU A 68 -9.81 -19.29 13.93
N LEU A 69 -10.30 -19.18 15.17
CA LEU A 69 -11.08 -18.04 15.64
C LEU A 69 -10.20 -16.91 16.18
N ARG A 70 -8.89 -17.14 16.34
CA ARG A 70 -7.95 -16.09 16.75
C ARG A 70 -7.83 -15.08 15.63
N LYS A 71 -8.09 -13.81 15.96
CA LYS A 71 -7.86 -12.67 15.07
C LYS A 71 -6.55 -12.02 15.50
N GLU A 72 -5.74 -11.63 14.52
CA GLU A 72 -4.55 -10.84 14.79
C GLU A 72 -4.99 -9.48 15.35
N GLN A 73 -4.59 -9.20 16.58
CA GLN A 73 -4.78 -7.89 17.21
C GLN A 73 -3.45 -7.14 17.10
N PRO A 74 -3.43 -5.89 16.61
CA PRO A 74 -2.20 -5.11 16.55
C PRO A 74 -1.62 -4.92 17.96
N LEU A 75 -0.29 -4.82 18.05
CA LEU A 75 0.41 -4.57 19.31
C LEU A 75 -0.14 -3.30 19.97
N ALA A 76 -0.60 -3.44 21.21
CA ALA A 76 -1.10 -2.31 21.98
C ALA A 76 0.04 -1.31 22.19
N THR A 77 -0.09 -0.14 21.59
CA THR A 77 0.86 0.97 21.72
C THR A 77 0.35 1.94 22.78
N LYS A 78 1.20 2.85 23.28
CA LYS A 78 0.82 3.86 24.28
C LYS A 78 -0.48 4.61 23.95
N HIS A 79 -0.74 4.86 22.66
CA HIS A 79 -1.91 5.58 22.18
C HIS A 79 -3.20 4.75 22.07
N THR A 80 -3.12 3.42 22.17
CA THR A 80 -4.27 2.51 22.05
C THR A 80 -4.85 2.08 23.41
N LEU A 81 -4.13 2.33 24.49
CA LEU A 81 -4.51 1.98 25.86
C LEU A 81 -4.99 3.24 26.61
N PRO A 82 -6.01 3.12 27.48
CA PRO A 82 -6.36 4.19 28.43
C PRO A 82 -5.14 4.60 29.26
N GLU A 83 -5.00 5.90 29.55
CA GLU A 83 -3.83 6.42 30.27
C GLU A 83 -3.64 5.77 31.65
N GLU A 84 -4.73 5.43 32.33
CA GLU A 84 -4.71 4.77 33.64
C GLU A 84 -4.04 3.39 33.56
N GLN A 85 -4.43 2.58 32.58
CA GLN A 85 -3.84 1.26 32.36
C GLN A 85 -2.37 1.37 31.96
N TRP A 86 -2.02 2.35 31.14
CA TRP A 86 -0.63 2.59 30.78
C TRP A 86 0.21 3.00 31.99
N ARG A 87 -0.32 3.86 32.87
CA ARG A 87 0.35 4.25 34.12
C ARG A 87 0.53 3.05 35.04
N GLU A 88 -0.47 2.20 35.18
CA GLU A 88 -0.38 0.96 35.97
C GLU A 88 0.71 0.03 35.43
N ILE A 89 0.70 -0.24 34.12
CA ILE A 89 1.73 -1.09 33.46
C ILE A 89 3.12 -0.47 33.64
N SER A 90 3.26 0.83 33.43
CA SER A 90 4.54 1.53 33.60
C SER A 90 5.03 1.47 35.04
N ASN A 91 4.15 1.66 36.02
CA ASN A 91 4.50 1.59 37.44
C ASN A 91 4.91 0.17 37.83
N ASN A 92 4.16 -0.84 37.39
CA ASN A 92 4.51 -2.24 37.61
C ASN A 92 5.86 -2.61 37.00
N LEU A 93 6.17 -2.08 35.81
CA LEU A 93 7.46 -2.29 35.16
C LEU A 93 8.61 -1.60 35.91
N HIS A 94 8.41 -0.38 36.38
CA HIS A 94 9.41 0.35 37.17
C HIS A 94 9.65 -0.31 38.54
N ASP A 95 8.58 -0.77 39.19
CA ASP A 95 8.66 -1.51 40.46
C ASP A 95 9.38 -2.85 40.26
N TRP A 96 9.09 -3.57 39.17
CA TRP A 96 9.84 -4.76 38.80
C TRP A 96 11.31 -4.46 38.52
N GLU A 97 11.61 -3.41 37.75
CA GLU A 97 12.99 -3.01 37.45
C GLU A 97 13.75 -2.65 38.74
N TYR A 98 13.11 -1.90 39.64
CA TYR A 98 13.65 -1.57 40.94
C TYR A 98 13.93 -2.83 41.76
N ARG A 99 12.97 -3.75 41.88
CA ARG A 99 13.14 -5.03 42.58
C ARG A 99 14.25 -5.89 41.98
N MET A 100 14.39 -5.91 40.66
CA MET A 100 15.48 -6.63 40.01
C MET A 100 16.82 -5.99 40.33
N LYS A 101 16.92 -4.65 40.31
CA LYS A 101 18.14 -3.94 40.71
C LYS A 101 18.50 -4.22 42.16
N THR A 102 17.53 -4.14 43.07
CA THR A 102 17.79 -4.45 44.47
C THR A 102 18.21 -5.90 44.66
N LEU A 103 17.56 -6.87 44.00
CA LEU A 103 17.97 -8.27 44.05
C LEU A 103 19.37 -8.48 43.47
N THR A 104 19.75 -7.77 42.40
CA THR A 104 21.10 -7.86 41.85
C THR A 104 22.14 -7.26 42.78
N ASP A 105 21.83 -6.14 43.43
CA ASP A 105 22.72 -5.50 44.40
C ASP A 105 22.83 -6.33 45.69
N GLU A 106 21.74 -6.95 46.12
CA GLU A 106 21.72 -7.95 47.20
C GLU A 106 22.57 -9.17 46.82
N LEU A 107 22.44 -9.74 45.62
CA LEU A 107 23.30 -10.85 45.18
C LEU A 107 24.78 -10.44 45.10
N ARG A 108 25.06 -9.21 44.65
CA ARG A 108 26.41 -8.66 44.53
C ARG A 108 27.04 -8.37 45.89
N SER A 109 26.24 -7.95 46.87
CA SER A 109 26.70 -7.69 48.25
C SER A 109 26.70 -8.95 49.11
N ALA A 110 25.84 -9.93 48.82
CA ALA A 110 25.82 -11.26 49.42
C ALA A 110 26.89 -12.18 48.83
N GLN A 111 27.63 -11.74 47.80
CA GLN A 111 28.90 -12.30 47.38
C GLN A 111 29.96 -12.02 48.47
N VAL A 112 29.75 -12.64 49.63
CA VAL A 112 30.80 -12.99 50.57
C VAL A 112 31.73 -13.93 49.81
N GLU A 113 33.03 -13.71 49.90
CA GLU A 113 34.05 -14.65 49.45
C GLU A 113 33.82 -15.99 50.15
N SER A 114 33.04 -16.87 49.52
CA SER A 114 33.12 -18.29 49.82
C SER A 114 34.34 -18.81 49.05
N ASP A 115 35.42 -19.06 49.77
CA ASP A 115 36.56 -19.89 49.35
C ASP A 115 36.12 -21.36 49.13
N ASP A 116 35.02 -21.57 48.41
CA ASP A 116 34.55 -22.90 48.06
C ASP A 116 35.26 -23.32 46.76
N THR A 117 36.40 -23.98 46.95
CA THR A 117 37.30 -24.51 45.90
C THR A 117 36.63 -25.51 44.94
N THR A 118 35.38 -25.88 45.18
CA THR A 118 34.57 -26.78 44.37
C THR A 118 33.85 -26.13 43.19
N VAL A 119 33.79 -24.79 43.10
CA VAL A 119 33.07 -24.09 42.01
C VAL A 119 34.05 -23.47 40.99
N PRO A 120 33.92 -23.76 39.68
CA PRO A 120 34.82 -23.19 38.66
C PRO A 120 34.71 -21.67 38.55
N ARG A 121 35.85 -20.99 38.41
CA ARG A 121 35.95 -19.54 38.29
C ARG A 121 35.14 -19.00 37.10
N ILE A 122 34.29 -18.01 37.34
CA ILE A 122 33.45 -17.36 36.32
C ILE A 122 34.38 -16.63 35.32
N ARG A 123 34.17 -16.87 34.01
CA ARG A 123 34.97 -16.25 32.94
C ARG A 123 34.81 -14.73 32.94
N GLY A 124 35.82 -14.03 33.44
CA GLY A 124 35.98 -12.59 33.26
C GLY A 124 36.32 -12.26 31.80
N THR A 125 35.81 -11.14 31.31
CA THR A 125 36.13 -10.60 29.98
C THR A 125 37.62 -10.26 29.89
N PHE A 126 38.28 -10.78 28.87
CA PHE A 126 39.72 -10.70 28.62
C PHE A 126 40.17 -9.24 28.38
N ASP A 127 41.24 -8.81 29.06
CA ASP A 127 41.89 -7.50 28.87
C ASP A 127 43.24 -7.70 28.14
N PRO A 128 43.51 -7.10 26.97
CA PRO A 128 44.56 -7.59 26.06
C PRO A 128 46.01 -7.15 26.37
N PHE A 129 46.31 -6.57 27.54
CA PHE A 129 47.61 -5.89 27.79
C PHE A 129 48.47 -6.42 28.95
N ALA A 130 48.19 -7.60 29.51
CA ALA A 130 49.06 -8.19 30.54
C ALA A 130 50.14 -9.11 29.91
N LYS A 131 51.42 -8.84 30.23
CA LYS A 131 52.60 -9.60 29.80
C LYS A 131 52.65 -11.01 30.39
N GLU A 132 53.13 -11.96 29.58
CA GLU A 132 53.35 -13.37 29.92
C GLU A 132 54.58 -13.57 30.82
N GLU A 133 54.41 -14.31 31.91
CA GLU A 133 55.44 -15.13 32.58
C GLU A 133 54.78 -16.47 32.99
N GLU A 134 55.37 -17.58 32.54
CA GLU A 134 55.12 -18.96 33.01
C GLU A 134 56.29 -19.40 33.93
N PRO A 135 56.24 -20.52 34.71
CA PRO A 135 55.22 -21.60 34.79
C PRO A 135 54.91 -22.11 36.23
N GLU A 136 53.92 -23.02 36.39
CA GLU A 136 54.09 -24.31 37.12
C GLU A 136 52.84 -25.21 36.96
N LYS A 137 53.04 -26.53 37.05
CA LYS A 137 52.21 -27.60 36.45
C LYS A 137 51.07 -28.15 37.36
N GLU A 138 50.03 -28.65 36.66
CA GLU A 138 49.01 -29.68 37.01
C GLU A 138 47.57 -29.19 37.36
N PRO A 139 46.48 -29.98 37.16
CA PRO A 139 46.31 -31.26 36.46
C PRO A 139 45.36 -31.17 35.24
N LYS A 140 45.44 -32.14 34.33
CA LYS A 140 44.73 -32.16 33.04
C LYS A 140 43.21 -32.14 33.21
N SER A 141 42.59 -31.03 32.81
CA SER A 141 41.16 -30.93 32.57
C SER A 141 40.71 -32.00 31.57
N LYS A 142 39.46 -32.47 31.73
CA LYS A 142 38.82 -33.56 30.97
C LYS A 142 39.18 -33.47 29.49
N VAL A 143 40.15 -34.28 29.09
CA VAL A 143 40.68 -34.40 27.75
C VAL A 143 39.50 -34.64 26.81
N ILE A 144 39.35 -33.78 25.79
CA ILE A 144 38.51 -34.10 24.63
C ILE A 144 39.03 -35.44 24.15
N LYS A 145 38.19 -36.49 24.26
CA LYS A 145 38.53 -37.83 23.82
C LYS A 145 39.12 -37.71 22.42
N TYR A 146 40.39 -38.10 22.25
CA TYR A 146 41.14 -37.84 21.04
C TYR A 146 40.27 -38.26 19.84
N CYS A 147 40.10 -37.32 18.91
CA CYS A 147 39.47 -37.67 17.65
C CYS A 147 40.36 -38.73 17.03
N ASP A 148 39.78 -39.89 16.74
CA ASP A 148 40.47 -40.99 16.11
C ASP A 148 40.93 -40.53 14.72
N TYR A 149 42.22 -40.19 14.59
CA TYR A 149 42.81 -39.70 13.34
C TYR A 149 42.74 -40.76 12.24
N ASP A 150 42.51 -42.03 12.58
CA ASP A 150 42.24 -43.12 11.65
C ASP A 150 41.03 -42.88 10.73
N LYS A 151 40.13 -41.95 11.11
CA LYS A 151 39.02 -41.51 10.25
C LYS A 151 39.47 -40.53 9.17
N TRP A 152 40.55 -39.79 9.41
CA TRP A 152 41.14 -38.86 8.45
C TRP A 152 41.99 -39.59 7.41
N ASP A 153 42.60 -40.73 7.77
CA ASP A 153 43.32 -41.58 6.80
C ASP A 153 42.41 -42.21 5.74
N LYS A 154 41.10 -42.26 5.99
CA LYS A 154 40.08 -42.70 5.03
C LYS A 154 39.50 -41.56 4.20
N PHE A 155 39.83 -40.32 4.52
CA PHE A 155 39.35 -39.14 3.81
C PHE A 155 40.25 -38.87 2.60
N ASP A 156 39.81 -39.34 1.45
CA ASP A 156 40.46 -39.05 0.19
C ASP A 156 40.04 -37.65 -0.28
N ALA A 157 40.89 -36.67 0.04
CA ALA A 157 40.67 -35.27 -0.29
C ALA A 157 40.48 -35.02 -1.79
N ASP A 158 41.12 -35.82 -2.65
CA ASP A 158 41.00 -35.71 -4.10
C ASP A 158 39.61 -36.15 -4.56
N THR A 159 39.01 -37.17 -3.92
CA THR A 159 37.65 -37.61 -4.24
C THR A 159 36.56 -36.63 -3.81
N GLU A 160 36.69 -36.00 -2.64
CA GLU A 160 35.72 -34.99 -2.20
C GLU A 160 35.89 -33.68 -3.00
N MET A 161 37.12 -33.33 -3.39
CA MET A 161 37.36 -32.21 -4.32
C MET A 161 36.69 -32.46 -5.67
N LEU A 162 36.86 -33.66 -6.24
CA LEU A 162 36.20 -34.06 -7.48
C LEU A 162 34.67 -34.02 -7.36
N LYS A 163 34.13 -34.41 -6.21
CA LYS A 163 32.68 -34.38 -5.94
C LYS A 163 32.16 -32.95 -5.82
N MET A 164 32.92 -32.04 -5.21
CA MET A 164 32.59 -30.61 -5.17
C MET A 164 32.62 -29.99 -6.57
N ASP A 165 33.62 -30.32 -7.38
CA ASP A 165 33.72 -29.85 -8.77
C ASP A 165 32.52 -30.35 -9.59
N LEU A 166 32.16 -31.64 -9.44
CA LEU A 166 30.97 -32.22 -10.10
C LEU A 166 29.66 -31.59 -9.62
N ASP A 167 29.53 -31.27 -8.33
CA ASP A 167 28.35 -30.57 -7.80
C ASP A 167 28.26 -29.13 -8.31
N GLU A 168 29.39 -28.45 -8.42
CA GLU A 168 29.45 -27.11 -8.98
C GLU A 168 29.10 -27.14 -10.48
N GLU A 169 29.57 -28.14 -11.21
CA GLU A 169 29.29 -28.32 -12.63
C GLU A 169 27.81 -28.69 -12.88
N ARG A 170 27.22 -29.55 -12.03
CA ARG A 170 25.77 -29.80 -12.00
C ARG A 170 24.97 -28.54 -11.71
N HIS A 171 25.41 -27.71 -10.77
CA HIS A 171 24.74 -26.46 -10.44
C HIS A 171 24.84 -25.46 -11.59
N ARG A 172 26.02 -25.32 -12.21
CA ARG A 172 26.24 -24.51 -13.40
C ARG A 172 25.38 -24.98 -14.57
N GLU A 173 25.26 -26.29 -14.79
CA GLU A 173 24.40 -26.87 -15.82
C GLU A 173 22.91 -26.64 -15.53
N MET A 174 22.47 -26.79 -14.27
CA MET A 174 21.10 -26.46 -13.85
C MET A 174 20.77 -24.98 -14.13
N VAL A 175 21.68 -24.06 -13.79
CA VAL A 175 21.51 -22.63 -14.05
C VAL A 175 21.48 -22.34 -15.55
N ARG A 176 22.35 -22.97 -16.34
CA ARG A 176 22.33 -22.86 -17.82
C ARG A 176 21.00 -23.35 -18.39
N LEU A 177 20.51 -24.49 -17.92
CA LEU A 177 19.27 -25.10 -18.42
C LEU A 177 18.03 -24.30 -18.01
N ASN A 178 18.05 -23.70 -16.82
CA ASN A 178 17.00 -22.78 -16.36
C ASN A 178 17.04 -21.45 -17.11
N ASN A 179 18.23 -20.89 -17.35
CA ASN A 179 18.39 -19.70 -18.18
C ASN A 179 18.02 -19.97 -19.64
N GLN A 180 18.31 -21.15 -20.17
CA GLN A 180 17.88 -21.56 -21.51
C GLN A 180 16.35 -21.67 -21.59
N LYS A 181 15.70 -22.29 -20.60
CA LYS A 181 14.23 -22.29 -20.47
C LYS A 181 13.61 -20.89 -20.36
N ASN A 182 14.32 -19.96 -19.71
CA ASN A 182 13.88 -18.57 -19.59
C ASN A 182 14.24 -17.70 -20.82
N SER A 183 15.22 -18.12 -21.63
CA SER A 183 15.69 -17.41 -22.84
C SER A 183 15.01 -17.92 -24.12
N GLU A 184 14.45 -19.13 -24.09
CA GLU A 184 13.44 -19.56 -25.04
C GLU A 184 12.22 -18.66 -24.82
N HIS A 185 12.20 -17.51 -25.52
CA HIS A 185 10.99 -16.75 -25.75
C HIS A 185 9.89 -17.76 -26.09
N PRO A 186 8.73 -17.73 -25.40
CA PRO A 186 7.67 -18.69 -25.69
C PRO A 186 7.45 -18.61 -27.19
N LYS A 187 7.64 -19.74 -27.89
CA LYS A 187 7.27 -19.85 -29.30
C LYS A 187 5.85 -19.34 -29.37
N ILE A 188 5.68 -18.17 -29.99
CA ILE A 188 4.37 -17.63 -30.32
C ILE A 188 3.83 -18.66 -31.30
N VAL A 189 3.13 -19.65 -30.78
CA VAL A 189 2.10 -20.33 -31.55
C VAL A 189 1.18 -19.18 -31.92
N GLU A 190 1.20 -18.80 -33.20
CA GLU A 190 0.19 -17.93 -33.76
C GLU A 190 -1.15 -18.60 -33.46
N LEU A 191 -1.75 -18.17 -32.34
CA LEU A 191 -3.09 -18.54 -31.97
C LEU A 191 -3.98 -18.13 -33.14
N PRO A 192 -4.98 -18.94 -33.50
CA PRO A 192 -5.93 -18.60 -34.54
C PRO A 192 -6.41 -17.15 -34.36
N PRO A 193 -6.54 -16.37 -35.45
CA PRO A 193 -6.97 -14.99 -35.34
C PRO A 193 -8.35 -15.01 -34.68
N GLU A 194 -8.45 -14.34 -33.52
CA GLU A 194 -9.65 -14.26 -32.69
C GLU A 194 -9.99 -15.51 -31.85
N VAL A 195 -9.16 -15.80 -30.83
CA VAL A 195 -9.76 -16.21 -29.56
C VAL A 195 -10.61 -15.03 -29.09
N LYS A 196 -11.93 -15.10 -29.28
CA LYS A 196 -12.88 -14.10 -28.79
C LYS A 196 -12.90 -14.16 -27.27
N LEU A 197 -11.90 -13.55 -26.62
CA LEU A 197 -11.88 -13.39 -25.17
C LEU A 197 -13.19 -12.75 -24.74
N SER A 198 -13.79 -13.34 -23.71
CA SER A 198 -14.97 -12.77 -23.07
C SER A 198 -14.65 -11.36 -22.56
N GLN A 199 -15.63 -10.46 -22.55
CA GLN A 199 -15.46 -9.11 -22.00
C GLN A 199 -14.87 -9.13 -20.58
N GLN A 200 -15.28 -10.10 -19.77
CA GLN A 200 -14.78 -10.29 -18.41
C GLN A 200 -13.29 -10.68 -18.38
N GLU A 201 -12.86 -11.55 -19.28
CA GLU A 201 -11.45 -11.95 -19.39
C GLU A 201 -10.58 -10.78 -19.85
N LYS A 202 -11.06 -10.00 -20.83
CA LYS A 202 -10.37 -8.77 -21.27
C LYS A 202 -10.24 -7.78 -20.12
N GLN A 203 -11.28 -7.59 -19.33
CA GLN A 203 -11.27 -6.70 -18.17
C GLN A 203 -10.27 -7.17 -17.10
N VAL A 204 -10.21 -8.47 -16.80
CA VAL A 204 -9.26 -9.03 -15.83
C VAL A 204 -7.81 -8.87 -16.31
N ILE A 205 -7.53 -9.16 -17.59
CA ILE A 205 -6.19 -9.01 -18.15
C ILE A 205 -5.80 -7.53 -18.21
N ALA A 206 -6.71 -6.65 -18.65
CA ALA A 206 -6.50 -5.21 -18.62
C ALA A 206 -6.21 -4.70 -17.19
N GLY A 207 -6.92 -5.22 -16.19
CA GLY A 207 -6.67 -4.96 -14.77
C GLY A 207 -5.26 -5.37 -14.33
N LYS A 208 -4.79 -6.56 -14.72
CA LYS A 208 -3.43 -7.03 -14.43
C LYS A 208 -2.36 -6.15 -15.09
N LEU A 209 -2.55 -5.75 -16.34
CA LEU A 209 -1.64 -4.86 -17.05
C LEU A 209 -1.61 -3.46 -16.41
N ARG A 210 -2.76 -2.96 -15.94
CA ARG A 210 -2.84 -1.71 -15.19
C ARG A 210 -2.03 -1.78 -13.89
N GLU A 211 -2.14 -2.87 -13.13
CA GLU A 211 -1.34 -3.04 -11.91
C GLU A 211 0.15 -3.16 -12.22
N LYS A 212 0.54 -3.89 -13.28
CA LYS A 212 1.94 -3.92 -13.73
C LYS A 212 2.47 -2.53 -14.09
N GLY A 213 1.65 -1.71 -14.77
CA GLY A 213 1.97 -0.31 -15.03
C GLY A 213 2.11 0.53 -13.75
N ASN A 214 1.30 0.25 -12.71
CA ASN A 214 1.44 0.90 -11.40
C ASN A 214 2.78 0.54 -10.73
N ASP A 215 3.22 -0.71 -10.85
CA ASP A 215 4.49 -1.17 -10.28
C ASP A 215 5.69 -0.49 -10.97
N TYR A 216 5.70 -0.42 -12.30
CA TYR A 216 6.69 0.37 -13.04
C TYR A 216 6.66 1.86 -12.66
N PHE A 217 5.47 2.43 -12.48
CA PHE A 217 5.33 3.82 -12.04
C PHE A 217 5.94 4.06 -10.65
N ARG A 218 5.75 3.11 -9.70
CA ARG A 218 6.39 3.15 -8.37
C ARG A 218 7.91 3.00 -8.46
N ALA A 219 8.39 2.18 -9.39
CA ALA A 219 9.82 2.02 -9.70
C ALA A 219 10.43 3.24 -10.42
N LYS A 220 9.64 4.26 -10.76
CA LYS A 220 10.03 5.45 -11.56
C LYS A 220 10.42 5.13 -13.00
N GLU A 221 10.09 3.94 -13.48
CA GLU A 221 10.25 3.48 -14.87
C GLU A 221 9.03 3.93 -15.68
N PHE A 222 8.98 5.24 -15.96
CA PHE A 222 7.76 5.85 -16.52
C PHE A 222 7.48 5.46 -17.98
N LYS A 223 8.51 5.10 -18.77
CA LYS A 223 8.32 4.73 -20.18
C LYS A 223 7.61 3.39 -20.29
N GLU A 224 8.11 2.42 -19.53
CA GLU A 224 7.61 1.07 -19.38
C GLU A 224 6.19 1.09 -18.79
N ALA A 225 5.94 1.96 -17.81
CA ALA A 225 4.61 2.17 -17.27
C ALA A 225 3.61 2.64 -18.36
N VAL A 226 4.00 3.59 -19.22
CA VAL A 226 3.13 4.07 -20.32
C VAL A 226 2.80 2.95 -21.31
N GLU A 227 3.77 2.09 -21.63
CA GLU A 227 3.55 0.94 -22.52
C GLU A 227 2.57 -0.06 -21.92
N GLU A 228 2.73 -0.43 -20.65
CA GLU A 228 1.83 -1.38 -19.98
C GLU A 228 0.42 -0.80 -19.79
N TYR A 229 0.30 0.49 -19.48
CA TYR A 229 -1.02 1.16 -19.51
C TYR A 229 -1.61 1.21 -20.93
N GLY A 230 -0.79 1.37 -21.96
CA GLY A 230 -1.21 1.29 -23.36
C GLY A 230 -1.85 -0.06 -23.67
N LYS A 231 -1.14 -1.16 -23.39
CA LYS A 231 -1.66 -2.53 -23.57
C LYS A 231 -2.95 -2.76 -22.78
N SER A 232 -3.06 -2.22 -21.57
CA SER A 232 -4.28 -2.28 -20.75
C SER A 232 -5.46 -1.59 -21.44
N LEU A 233 -5.25 -0.39 -21.98
CA LEU A 233 -6.27 0.40 -22.67
C LEU A 233 -6.69 -0.20 -24.00
N ASP A 234 -5.77 -0.83 -24.73
CA ASP A 234 -6.06 -1.53 -25.98
C ASP A 234 -6.99 -2.74 -25.76
N LEU A 235 -6.89 -3.38 -24.60
CA LEU A 235 -7.79 -4.49 -24.22
C LEU A 235 -9.13 -4.00 -23.67
N PHE A 236 -9.10 -3.03 -22.75
CA PHE A 236 -10.30 -2.48 -22.13
C PHE A 236 -10.08 -1.01 -21.73
N PRO A 237 -10.71 -0.05 -22.44
CA PRO A 237 -10.66 1.36 -22.09
C PRO A 237 -11.23 1.61 -20.69
N SER A 238 -10.44 2.30 -19.84
CA SER A 238 -10.83 2.61 -18.47
C SER A 238 -10.36 4.00 -18.09
N ALA A 239 -11.26 4.79 -17.48
CA ALA A 239 -10.94 6.13 -17.00
C ALA A 239 -9.75 6.13 -16.04
N ALA A 240 -9.70 5.18 -15.10
CA ALA A 240 -8.58 5.03 -14.17
C ALA A 240 -7.24 4.79 -14.89
N CYS A 241 -7.24 3.97 -15.95
CA CYS A 241 -6.02 3.65 -16.69
C CYS A 241 -5.53 4.84 -17.53
N PHE A 242 -6.44 5.56 -18.22
CA PHE A 242 -6.10 6.83 -18.89
C PHE A 242 -5.52 7.85 -17.91
N ASN A 243 -6.10 7.94 -16.71
CA ASN A 243 -5.66 8.90 -15.71
C ASN A 243 -4.25 8.58 -15.15
N ASN A 244 -3.93 7.30 -15.00
CA ASN A 244 -2.59 6.85 -14.59
C ASN A 244 -1.56 7.04 -15.71
N ARG A 245 -1.92 6.72 -16.96
CA ARG A 245 -1.07 6.95 -18.14
C ARG A 245 -0.78 8.44 -18.34
N ALA A 246 -1.78 9.30 -18.17
CA ALA A 246 -1.61 10.75 -18.22
C ALA A 246 -0.57 11.26 -17.21
N MET A 247 -0.61 10.76 -15.97
CA MET A 247 0.39 11.11 -14.96
C MET A 247 1.79 10.62 -15.33
N ALA A 248 1.94 9.42 -15.87
CA ALA A 248 3.21 8.91 -16.37
C ALA A 248 3.76 9.78 -17.52
N ASN A 249 2.89 10.19 -18.45
CA ASN A 249 3.24 11.11 -19.54
C ASN A 249 3.67 12.50 -19.02
N ILE A 250 3.01 13.04 -17.99
CA ILE A 250 3.43 14.29 -17.32
C ILE A 250 4.84 14.16 -16.74
N LYS A 251 5.15 13.01 -16.10
CA LYS A 251 6.50 12.75 -15.54
C LYS A 251 7.57 12.63 -16.62
N LEU A 252 7.20 12.13 -17.81
CA LEU A 252 8.05 12.10 -19.00
C LEU A 252 8.08 13.42 -19.78
N GLN A 253 7.42 14.48 -19.29
CA GLN A 253 7.28 15.78 -19.99
C GLN A 253 6.59 15.68 -21.36
N ARG A 254 5.82 14.61 -21.60
CA ARG A 254 5.00 14.40 -22.80
C ARG A 254 3.61 14.99 -22.60
N TYR A 255 3.54 16.32 -22.51
CA TYR A 255 2.33 17.02 -22.09
C TYR A 255 1.16 16.90 -23.07
N ASP A 256 1.40 16.90 -24.38
CA ASP A 256 0.32 16.76 -25.37
C ASP A 256 -0.37 15.40 -25.29
N GLN A 257 0.42 14.32 -25.11
CA GLN A 257 -0.11 12.98 -24.90
C GLN A 257 -0.89 12.88 -23.58
N ALA A 258 -0.39 13.52 -22.52
CA ALA A 258 -1.11 13.58 -21.26
C ALA A 258 -2.46 14.32 -21.37
N ILE A 259 -2.52 15.41 -22.14
CA ILE A 259 -3.77 16.15 -22.40
C ILE A 259 -4.76 15.26 -23.17
N ALA A 260 -4.30 14.54 -24.18
CA ALA A 260 -5.12 13.59 -24.93
C ALA A 260 -5.70 12.49 -24.01
N ASP A 261 -4.86 11.89 -23.16
CA ASP A 261 -5.29 10.89 -22.18
C ASP A 261 -6.29 11.45 -21.16
N CYS A 262 -6.06 12.67 -20.65
CA CYS A 262 -7.03 13.32 -19.77
C CYS A 262 -8.36 13.59 -20.47
N ASN A 263 -8.35 13.98 -21.75
CA ASN A 263 -9.59 14.18 -22.51
C ASN A 263 -10.37 12.87 -22.68
N GLN A 264 -9.68 11.75 -22.96
CA GLN A 264 -10.31 10.43 -23.02
C GLN A 264 -10.87 10.01 -21.66
N CYS A 265 -10.13 10.26 -20.58
CA CYS A 265 -10.63 10.02 -19.22
C CYS A 265 -11.90 10.83 -18.92
N LEU A 266 -11.95 12.10 -19.34
CA LEU A 266 -13.09 12.99 -19.12
C LEU A 266 -14.29 12.67 -20.02
N ALA A 267 -14.05 12.07 -21.19
CA ALA A 267 -15.13 11.55 -22.04
C ALA A 267 -15.86 10.37 -21.36
N LEU A 268 -15.14 9.55 -20.60
CA LEU A 268 -15.70 8.45 -19.81
C LEU A 268 -16.29 8.94 -18.47
N GLU A 269 -15.56 9.82 -17.77
CA GLU A 269 -15.94 10.36 -16.47
C GLU A 269 -15.80 11.90 -16.45
N PRO A 270 -16.85 12.64 -16.84
CA PRO A 270 -16.79 14.10 -17.00
C PRO A 270 -16.46 14.86 -15.71
N GLN A 271 -16.77 14.29 -14.54
CA GLN A 271 -16.57 14.90 -13.23
C GLN A 271 -15.30 14.39 -12.52
N ASN A 272 -14.39 13.71 -13.23
CA ASN A 272 -13.16 13.21 -12.61
C ASN A 272 -12.18 14.36 -12.30
N VAL A 273 -12.19 14.81 -11.04
CA VAL A 273 -11.35 15.92 -10.56
C VAL A 273 -9.86 15.66 -10.77
N LYS A 274 -9.40 14.41 -10.57
CA LYS A 274 -7.98 14.06 -10.76
C LYS A 274 -7.54 14.25 -12.22
N ALA A 275 -8.40 13.86 -13.17
CA ALA A 275 -8.13 14.04 -14.60
C ALA A 275 -8.14 15.53 -15.00
N LEU A 276 -9.08 16.33 -14.48
CA LEU A 276 -9.12 17.78 -14.69
C LEU A 276 -7.86 18.48 -14.16
N LEU A 277 -7.43 18.14 -12.94
CA LEU A 277 -6.20 18.69 -12.34
C LEU A 277 -4.95 18.36 -13.16
N ARG A 278 -4.83 17.10 -13.62
CA ARG A 278 -3.73 16.65 -14.47
C ARG A 278 -3.74 17.34 -15.84
N LYS A 279 -4.91 17.51 -16.45
CA LYS A 279 -5.08 18.27 -17.69
C LYS A 279 -4.63 19.72 -17.51
N ALA A 280 -5.09 20.38 -16.44
CA ALA A 280 -4.74 21.77 -16.16
C ALA A 280 -3.22 21.93 -15.89
N GLN A 281 -2.61 20.98 -15.20
CA GLN A 281 -1.16 20.93 -14.99
C GLN A 281 -0.38 20.78 -16.31
N ALA A 282 -0.81 19.88 -17.19
CA ALA A 282 -0.20 19.69 -18.51
C ALA A 282 -0.38 20.91 -19.42
N LEU A 283 -1.55 21.56 -19.38
CA LEU A 283 -1.82 22.82 -20.10
C LEU A 283 -0.96 23.98 -19.59
N THR A 284 -0.76 24.06 -18.28
CA THR A 284 0.15 25.06 -17.67
C THR A 284 1.59 24.84 -18.13
N SER A 285 2.01 23.57 -18.29
CA SER A 285 3.36 23.21 -18.74
C SER A 285 3.58 23.43 -20.24
N THR A 286 2.51 23.49 -21.04
CA THR A 286 2.54 23.77 -22.50
C THR A 286 2.28 25.25 -22.82
N ASP A 287 2.37 26.12 -21.82
CA ASP A 287 2.13 27.57 -21.91
C ASP A 287 0.68 27.99 -22.28
N LYS A 288 -0.26 27.04 -22.33
CA LYS A 288 -1.69 27.28 -22.60
C LYS A 288 -2.43 27.78 -21.35
N ARG A 289 -1.96 28.89 -20.78
CA ARG A 289 -2.42 29.45 -19.48
C ARG A 289 -3.92 29.73 -19.43
N ARG A 290 -4.50 30.29 -20.50
CA ARG A 290 -5.94 30.64 -20.56
C ARG A 290 -6.83 29.40 -20.48
N GLU A 291 -6.45 28.33 -21.18
CA GLU A 291 -7.16 27.05 -21.14
C GLU A 291 -6.99 26.38 -19.78
N ALA A 292 -5.76 26.37 -19.23
CA ALA A 292 -5.50 25.83 -17.90
C ALA A 292 -6.34 26.53 -16.83
N TYR A 293 -6.45 27.86 -16.89
CA TYR A 293 -7.27 28.65 -15.96
C TYR A 293 -8.75 28.22 -16.00
N LYS A 294 -9.33 28.08 -17.19
CA LYS A 294 -10.72 27.60 -17.36
C LYS A 294 -10.91 26.22 -16.73
N VAL A 295 -9.99 25.28 -16.99
CA VAL A 295 -10.08 23.92 -16.44
C VAL A 295 -9.95 23.93 -14.91
N TYR A 296 -9.07 24.75 -14.32
CA TYR A 296 -9.02 24.88 -12.87
C TYR A 296 -10.28 25.54 -12.27
N CYS A 297 -10.91 26.48 -12.97
CA CYS A 297 -12.22 27.02 -12.57
C CYS A 297 -13.31 25.94 -12.62
N ASP A 298 -13.29 25.06 -13.62
CA ASP A 298 -14.18 23.91 -13.69
C ASP A 298 -13.96 22.95 -12.51
N VAL A 299 -12.71 22.74 -12.08
CA VAL A 299 -12.39 21.98 -10.86
C VAL A 299 -12.97 22.65 -9.63
N LEU A 300 -12.79 23.96 -9.45
CA LEU A 300 -13.33 24.70 -8.30
C LEU A 300 -14.86 24.72 -8.26
N ARG A 301 -15.52 24.60 -9.41
CA ARG A 301 -16.98 24.46 -9.47
C ARG A 301 -17.45 23.10 -8.92
N ILE A 302 -16.65 22.04 -9.08
CA ILE A 302 -16.93 20.69 -8.57
C ILE A 302 -16.48 20.57 -7.10
N GLU A 303 -15.24 20.96 -6.81
CA GLU A 303 -14.62 20.95 -5.48
C GLU A 303 -14.09 22.36 -5.10
N PRO A 304 -14.93 23.21 -4.48
CA PRO A 304 -14.54 24.57 -4.11
C PRO A 304 -13.38 24.64 -3.12
N THR A 305 -13.18 23.60 -2.31
CA THR A 305 -12.17 23.52 -1.25
C THR A 305 -10.80 23.01 -1.73
N ASN A 306 -10.64 22.73 -3.03
CA ASN A 306 -9.42 22.14 -3.55
C ASN A 306 -8.26 23.16 -3.55
N ALA A 307 -7.32 23.00 -2.61
CA ALA A 307 -6.20 23.91 -2.42
C ALA A 307 -5.29 24.04 -3.66
N VAL A 308 -5.06 22.95 -4.40
CA VAL A 308 -4.21 22.96 -5.61
C VAL A 308 -4.85 23.81 -6.70
N ALA A 309 -6.16 23.69 -6.89
CA ALA A 309 -6.88 24.50 -7.88
C ALA A 309 -6.94 25.98 -7.46
N GLN A 310 -7.15 26.31 -6.18
CA GLN A 310 -7.16 27.69 -5.68
C GLN A 310 -5.80 28.40 -5.86
N THR A 311 -4.72 27.72 -5.47
CA THR A 311 -3.35 28.25 -5.62
C THR A 311 -2.96 28.41 -7.09
N SER A 312 -3.29 27.44 -7.92
CA SER A 312 -2.99 27.46 -9.36
C SER A 312 -3.79 28.54 -10.09
N THR A 313 -5.09 28.69 -9.79
CA THR A 313 -5.92 29.77 -10.37
C THR A 313 -5.42 31.15 -9.98
N SER A 314 -5.05 31.36 -8.70
CA SER A 314 -4.49 32.63 -8.23
C SER A 314 -3.18 32.97 -8.94
N THR A 315 -2.31 31.98 -9.12
CA THR A 315 -1.03 32.12 -9.83
C THR A 315 -1.25 32.45 -11.31
N LEU A 316 -2.11 31.69 -12.00
CA LEU A 316 -2.44 31.92 -13.41
C LEU A 316 -3.14 33.26 -13.63
N ARG A 317 -3.99 33.70 -12.71
CA ARG A 317 -4.66 35.00 -12.75
C ARG A 317 -3.66 36.16 -12.70
N ARG A 318 -2.61 36.04 -11.88
CA ARG A 318 -1.52 37.04 -11.85
C ARG A 318 -0.76 37.10 -13.17
N GLN A 319 -0.64 35.97 -13.87
CA GLN A 319 0.03 35.87 -15.18
C GLN A 319 -0.87 36.31 -16.35
N LEU A 320 -2.18 36.48 -16.13
CA LEU A 320 -3.16 36.84 -17.16
C LEU A 320 -3.88 38.14 -16.77
N PRO A 321 -3.26 39.31 -17.00
CA PRO A 321 -3.84 40.60 -16.63
C PRO A 321 -5.11 40.96 -17.43
N ASP A 322 -5.29 40.35 -18.61
CA ASP A 322 -6.46 40.57 -19.48
C ASP A 322 -7.76 39.98 -18.93
N LEU A 323 -7.71 39.18 -17.86
CA LEU A 323 -8.91 38.55 -17.29
C LEU A 323 -9.72 39.57 -16.49
N PRO A 324 -11.07 39.59 -16.65
CA PRO A 324 -11.91 40.53 -15.94
C PRO A 324 -11.82 40.31 -14.42
N PRO A 325 -11.95 41.38 -13.60
CA PRO A 325 -11.82 41.29 -12.14
C PRO A 325 -12.79 40.26 -11.54
N PRO A 326 -12.51 39.70 -10.34
CA PRO A 326 -13.24 38.55 -9.81
C PRO A 326 -14.74 38.80 -9.64
N ASN A 327 -15.11 40.08 -9.45
CA ASN A 327 -16.46 40.56 -9.23
C ASN A 327 -17.07 41.21 -10.49
N ALA A 328 -16.46 41.02 -11.66
CA ALA A 328 -16.97 41.57 -12.90
C ALA A 328 -18.26 40.85 -13.32
N VAL A 329 -19.37 41.57 -13.29
CA VAL A 329 -20.64 41.10 -13.87
C VAL A 329 -20.51 41.21 -15.39
N ARG A 330 -20.72 40.08 -16.09
CA ARG A 330 -20.75 40.05 -17.55
C ARG A 330 -22.05 40.70 -18.02
N LEU A 331 -21.97 41.95 -18.50
CA LEU A 331 -23.08 42.63 -19.16
C LEU A 331 -23.08 42.26 -20.65
N THR A 332 -24.17 41.70 -21.15
CA THR A 332 -24.41 41.51 -22.59
C THR A 332 -25.00 42.80 -23.14
N ILE A 333 -24.23 43.51 -23.97
CA ILE A 333 -24.73 44.66 -24.71
C ILE A 333 -25.38 44.11 -25.98
N GLU A 334 -26.70 44.13 -26.03
CA GLU A 334 -27.46 43.91 -27.26
C GLU A 334 -27.71 45.28 -27.88
N GLU A 335 -27.29 45.48 -29.13
CA GLU A 335 -27.67 46.65 -29.91
C GLU A 335 -29.16 46.52 -30.26
N VAL A 336 -30.01 47.16 -29.47
CA VAL A 336 -31.43 47.32 -29.81
C VAL A 336 -31.48 48.37 -30.92
N GLY A 337 -31.96 47.97 -32.11
CA GLY A 337 -32.21 48.90 -33.21
C GLY A 337 -33.07 50.08 -32.74
N ASN A 338 -32.63 51.30 -33.02
CA ASN A 338 -33.27 52.55 -32.63
C ASN A 338 -34.59 52.80 -33.40
N ASP A 339 -35.63 52.01 -33.09
CA ASP A 339 -37.01 52.27 -33.55
C ASP A 339 -37.95 52.59 -32.36
N VAL A 340 -37.42 53.18 -31.28
CA VAL A 340 -38.23 53.67 -30.15
C VAL A 340 -38.11 55.20 -30.07
N PRO A 341 -39.23 55.95 -30.04
CA PRO A 341 -39.21 57.41 -30.00
C PRO A 341 -38.52 57.93 -28.74
N GLU A 342 -37.78 59.02 -28.93
CA GLU A 342 -36.99 59.77 -27.95
C GLU A 342 -37.69 59.88 -26.58
N ILE A 343 -37.15 59.18 -25.57
CA ILE A 343 -37.64 59.28 -24.19
C ILE A 343 -37.04 60.56 -23.58
N ASP A 344 -37.89 61.53 -23.21
CA ASP A 344 -37.46 62.77 -22.55
C ASP A 344 -37.09 62.49 -21.08
N PHE A 345 -35.79 62.36 -20.81
CA PHE A 345 -35.22 62.07 -19.49
C PHE A 345 -35.49 63.17 -18.44
N ARG A 346 -36.05 64.31 -18.81
CA ARG A 346 -36.41 65.39 -17.88
C ARG A 346 -37.60 65.05 -16.98
N GLU A 347 -38.51 64.18 -17.41
CA GLU A 347 -39.68 63.79 -16.61
C GLU A 347 -39.35 62.79 -15.49
N LEU A 348 -38.25 62.06 -15.58
CA LEU A 348 -37.84 61.07 -14.57
C LEU A 348 -37.14 61.69 -13.36
N ILE A 349 -36.72 62.96 -13.42
CA ILE A 349 -36.13 63.66 -12.28
C ILE A 349 -37.25 64.36 -11.51
N ARG A 350 -37.93 63.63 -10.61
CA ARG A 350 -38.72 64.27 -9.56
C ARG A 350 -37.74 64.76 -8.47
N PRO A 351 -37.57 66.08 -8.22
CA PRO A 351 -36.72 66.52 -7.14
C PRO A 351 -37.31 66.03 -5.81
N LYS A 352 -36.50 65.29 -5.03
CA LYS A 352 -36.86 64.92 -3.65
C LYS A 352 -37.20 66.21 -2.89
N LYS A 353 -38.41 66.31 -2.37
CA LYS A 353 -38.79 67.37 -1.41
C LYS A 353 -37.74 67.40 -0.31
N VAL A 354 -36.98 68.48 -0.25
CA VAL A 354 -36.12 68.79 0.89
C VAL A 354 -37.07 69.10 2.06
N ILE A 355 -37.25 68.13 2.94
CA ILE A 355 -37.85 68.37 4.25
C ILE A 355 -36.81 69.20 5.01
N LYS A 356 -37.08 70.50 5.17
CA LYS A 356 -36.31 71.34 6.09
C LYS A 356 -36.70 70.90 7.50
N ASP A 357 -35.85 70.10 8.13
CA ASP A 357 -35.93 69.87 9.56
C ASP A 357 -35.87 71.24 10.26
N LYS A 358 -36.93 71.58 10.99
CA LYS A 358 -36.92 72.72 11.91
C LYS A 358 -35.88 72.40 12.98
N LEU A 359 -34.85 73.25 13.09
CA LEU A 359 -33.98 73.27 14.25
C LEU A 359 -34.85 73.40 15.52
N PRO A 360 -34.56 72.65 16.60
CA PRO A 360 -35.27 72.80 17.86
C PRO A 360 -35.05 74.20 18.44
N ASP A 361 -36.13 74.83 18.93
CA ASP A 361 -36.18 76.19 19.49
C ASP A 361 -35.40 76.37 20.83
N ALA A 362 -34.45 75.49 21.15
CA ALA A 362 -33.64 75.56 22.37
C ALA A 362 -32.33 76.38 22.23
N ILE A 363 -32.10 77.04 21.08
CA ILE A 363 -30.94 77.91 20.87
C ILE A 363 -31.36 79.25 20.24
N LYS A 364 -32.43 79.85 20.78
CA LYS A 364 -32.70 81.27 20.57
C LYS A 364 -32.92 81.95 21.92
N GLN A 365 -31.83 82.63 22.31
CA GLN A 365 -31.67 83.62 23.39
C GLN A 365 -31.47 83.07 24.80
#